data_AF-A0A9X9A2A8-F1
#
_entry.id   AF-A0A9X9A2A8-F1
#
_cell.length_a   1.000
_cell.length_b   1.000
_cell.length_c   1.000
_cell.angle_alpha   90.00
_cell.angle_beta   90.00
_cell.angle_gamma   90.00
#
_symmetry.space_group_name_H-M   'P 1'
#
loop_
_entity.id
_entity.type
_entity.pdbx_description
1 polymer ?
#
loop_
_entity_poly.entity_id
_entity_poly.type
_entity_poly.pdbx_seq_one_letter_code
_entity_poly.pdbx_strand_id
1 'polypeptide(L)' 'QTEKMSEEERNHYLQIIEGESKRMSSLCKQLLTLASLDKEEKVLQIKEFNLQKQIKDVIFMLEWKWREKDIAVEFDVPD' A
#
# COMPACT_ATOMS: atom_id res chain seq x y z
N GLN A 1 -12.57 -28.94 -29.80
CA GLN A 1 -12.27 -27.83 -30.73
C GLN A 1 -11.48 -26.81 -29.96
N THR A 2 -10.24 -26.52 -30.39
CA THR A 2 -9.46 -25.45 -29.77
C THR A 2 -9.92 -24.15 -30.39
N GLU A 3 -10.80 -23.43 -29.69
CA GLU A 3 -11.13 -22.04 -30.06
C GLU A 3 -9.82 -21.27 -30.13
N LYS A 4 -9.41 -20.88 -31.33
CA LYS A 4 -8.24 -20.02 -31.53
C LYS A 4 -8.62 -18.64 -31.03
N MET A 5 -8.36 -18.37 -29.76
CA MET A 5 -8.44 -17.02 -29.20
C MET A 5 -7.56 -16.08 -30.02
N SER A 6 -8.07 -14.88 -30.29
CA SER A 6 -7.25 -13.83 -30.88
C SER A 6 -6.12 -13.44 -29.92
N GLU A 7 -5.03 -12.89 -30.47
CA GLU A 7 -3.90 -12.41 -29.68
C GLU A 7 -4.31 -11.28 -28.72
N GLU A 8 -5.29 -10.48 -29.14
CA GLU A 8 -5.90 -9.40 -28.35
C GLU A 8 -6.67 -9.95 -27.14
N GLU A 9 -7.54 -10.95 -27.34
CA GLU A 9 -8.26 -11.61 -26.24
C GLU A 9 -7.29 -12.29 -25.28
N ARG A 10 -6.27 -12.97 -25.80
CA ARG A 10 -5.23 -13.59 -24.97
C ARG A 10 -4.51 -12.57 -24.11
N ASN A 11 -4.12 -11.43 -24.68
CA ASN A 11 -3.47 -10.36 -23.94
C ASN A 11 -4.40 -9.73 -22.89
N HIS A 12 -5.68 -9.56 -23.22
CA HIS A 12 -6.68 -9.08 -22.26
C HIS A 12 -6.84 -10.00 -21.05
N TYR A 13 -6.98 -11.32 -21.26
CA TYR A 13 -7.06 -12.26 -20.15
C TYR A 13 -5.76 -12.34 -19.34
N LEU A 14 -4.59 -12.23 -19.99
CA LEU A 14 -3.31 -12.18 -19.27
C LEU A 14 -3.21 -10.95 -18.36
N GLN A 15 -3.69 -9.78 -18.79
CA GLN A 15 -3.75 -8.58 -17.95
C GLN A 15 -4.68 -8.76 -16.74
N ILE A 16 -5.85 -9.39 -16.94
CA ILE A 16 -6.78 -9.70 -15.84
C ILE A 16 -6.09 -10.64 -14.83
N ILE A 17 -5.47 -11.71 -15.31
CA ILE A 17 -4.77 -12.69 -14.45
C ILE A 17 -3.63 -12.02 -13.68
N GLU A 18 -2.87 -11.14 -14.31
CA GLU A 18 -1.80 -10.39 -13.65
C GLU A 18 -2.35 -9.48 -12.55
N GLY A 19 -3.41 -8.72 -12.86
CA GLY A 19 -4.09 -7.82 -11.92
C GLY A 19 -4.63 -8.57 -10.70
N GLU A 20 -5.35 -9.66 -10.93
CA GLU A 20 -5.91 -10.49 -9.86
C GLU A 20 -4.83 -11.21 -9.04
N SER A 21 -3.75 -11.65 -9.67
CA SER A 21 -2.60 -12.25 -8.98
C SER A 21 -1.89 -11.24 -8.08
N LYS A 22 -1.70 -9.98 -8.55
CA LYS A 22 -1.15 -8.89 -7.73
C LYS A 22 -2.07 -8.54 -6.57
N ARG A 23 -3.38 -8.43 -6.82
CA ARG A 23 -4.40 -8.16 -5.79
C ARG A 23 -4.39 -9.24 -4.70
N MET A 24 -4.39 -10.51 -5.10
CA MET A 24 -4.34 -11.64 -4.16
C MET A 24 -3.03 -11.67 -3.37
N SER A 25 -1.88 -11.40 -4.00
CA SER A 25 -0.60 -11.29 -3.29
C SER A 25 -0.62 -10.19 -2.22
N SER A 26 -1.19 -9.03 -2.54
CA SER A 26 -1.35 -7.93 -1.58
C SER A 26 -2.24 -8.32 -0.40
N LEU A 27 -3.36 -9.01 -0.65
CA LEU A 27 -4.26 -9.49 0.41
C LEU A 27 -3.57 -10.53 1.31
N CYS A 28 -2.85 -11.48 0.73
CA CYS A 28 -2.06 -12.45 1.50
C CYS A 28 -1.01 -11.76 2.38
N LYS A 29 -0.32 -10.73 1.87
CA LYS A 29 0.63 -9.93 2.66
C LYS A 29 -0.07 -9.23 3.82
N GLN A 30 -1.21 -8.59 3.58
CA GLN A 30 -2.00 -7.94 4.64
C GLN A 30 -2.45 -8.94 5.71
N LEU A 31 -2.92 -10.12 5.32
CA LEU A 31 -3.31 -11.18 6.25
C LEU A 31 -2.12 -11.67 7.08
N LEU A 32 -0.96 -11.88 6.47
CA LEU A 32 0.27 -12.26 7.18
C LEU A 32 0.72 -11.17 8.15
N THR A 33 0.63 -9.90 7.76
CA THR A 33 0.93 -8.77 8.66
C THR A 33 -0.01 -8.75 9.85
N LEU A 34 -1.32 -8.94 9.63
CA LEU A 34 -2.30 -9.02 10.72
C LEU A 34 -2.05 -10.22 11.63
N ALA A 35 -1.80 -11.41 11.07
CA ALA A 35 -1.48 -12.61 11.84
C ALA A 35 -0.17 -12.48 12.64
N SER A 36 0.81 -11.73 12.12
CA SER A 36 2.05 -11.40 12.84
C SER A 36 1.78 -10.44 13.99
N LEU A 37 0.92 -9.43 13.78
CA LEU A 37 0.54 -8.47 14.82
C LEU A 37 -0.29 -9.13 15.93
N ASP A 38 -1.15 -10.09 15.60
CA ASP A 38 -2.01 -10.82 16.56
C ASP A 38 -1.21 -11.80 17.43
N LYS A 39 -0.13 -12.39 16.87
CA LYS A 39 0.79 -13.27 17.62
C LYS A 39 1.81 -12.52 18.47
N GLU A 40 2.10 -11.28 18.11
CA GLU A 40 3.02 -10.47 18.89
C GLU A 40 2.32 -9.93 20.14
N GLU A 41 2.53 -10.61 21.28
CA GLU A 41 2.62 -9.93 22.59
C GLU A 41 3.84 -8.99 22.54
N LYS A 42 3.75 -7.95 21.71
CA LYS A 42 4.86 -7.04 21.46
C LYS A 42 5.04 -6.22 22.72
N VAL A 43 6.12 -6.49 23.45
CA VAL A 43 6.67 -5.56 24.42
C VAL A 43 6.92 -4.26 23.65
N LEU A 44 6.01 -3.29 23.81
CA LEU A 44 6.10 -1.98 23.17
C LEU A 44 7.49 -1.41 23.46
N GLN A 45 8.27 -1.19 22.40
CA GLN A 45 9.60 -0.61 22.48
C GLN A 45 9.44 0.91 22.67
N ILE A 46 9.19 1.32 23.92
CA ILE A 46 9.09 2.73 24.29
C ILE A 46 10.48 3.34 24.17
N LYS A 47 10.62 4.33 23.31
CA LYS A 47 11.83 5.13 23.13
C LYS A 47 11.46 6.56 22.84
N GLU A 48 12.33 7.50 23.20
CA GLU A 48 12.21 8.88 22.76
C GLU A 48 12.46 8.96 21.25
N PHE A 49 11.67 9.78 20.56
CA PHE A 49 11.82 10.05 19.13
C PHE A 49 11.35 11.46 18.81
N ASN A 50 11.82 12.01 17.70
CA ASN A 50 11.37 13.31 17.22
C ASN A 50 10.04 13.15 16.45
N LEU A 51 8.93 13.49 17.12
CA LEU A 51 7.58 13.41 16.55
C LEU A 51 7.40 14.34 15.35
N GLN A 52 7.94 15.56 15.40
CA GLN A 52 7.86 16.53 14.31
C GLN A 52 8.46 15.97 13.01
N LYS A 53 9.64 15.35 13.10
CA LYS A 53 10.29 14.69 11.96
C LYS A 53 9.43 13.55 11.42
N GLN A 54 8.89 12.71 12.30
CA GLN A 54 8.06 11.59 11.88
C GLN A 54 6.81 12.05 11.12
N ILE A 55 6.14 13.11 11.57
CA ILE A 55 4.96 13.61 10.87
C ILE A 55 5.34 14.26 9.53
N LYS A 56 6.45 15.01 9.47
CA LYS A 56 6.97 15.55 8.20
C LYS A 56 7.25 14.45 7.17
N ASP A 57 7.90 13.37 7.60
CA ASP A 57 8.21 12.22 6.73
C ASP A 57 6.92 11.56 6.17
N VAL A 58 5.87 11.45 6.99
CA VAL A 58 4.57 10.90 6.58
C VAL A 58 3.87 11.81 5.57
N ILE A 59 3.84 13.12 5.81
CA ILE A 59 3.22 14.08 4.89
C ILE A 59 3.93 14.04 3.52
N PHE A 60 5.27 14.02 3.53
CA PHE A 60 6.06 13.92 2.31
C PHE A 60 5.82 12.59 1.56
N MET A 61 5.71 11.47 2.27
CA MET A 61 5.37 10.18 1.65
C MET A 61 4.01 10.20 0.95
N LEU A 62 3.06 10.99 1.47
CA LEU A 62 1.76 11.17 0.88
C LEU A 62 1.77 12.19 -0.27
N GLU A 63 2.95 12.71 -0.66
CA GLU A 63 3.04 13.90 -1.52
C GLU A 63 2.32 13.72 -2.86
N TRP A 64 2.41 12.53 -3.41
CA TRP A 64 1.80 12.25 -4.70
C TRP A 64 0.26 12.19 -4.61
N LYS A 65 -0.30 11.69 -3.49
CA LYS A 65 -1.73 11.40 -3.35
C LYS A 65 -2.63 12.64 -3.23
N TRP A 66 -2.24 13.61 -2.42
CA TRP A 66 -2.93 14.91 -2.30
C TRP A 66 -2.79 15.74 -3.59
N ARG A 67 -1.62 15.73 -4.26
CA ARG A 67 -1.44 16.41 -5.55
C ARG A 67 -2.33 15.83 -6.66
N GLU A 68 -2.43 14.50 -6.76
CA GLU A 68 -3.35 13.85 -7.72
C GLU A 68 -4.82 14.23 -7.48
N LYS A 69 -5.16 14.60 -6.24
CA LYS A 69 -6.53 14.95 -5.84
C LYS A 69 -6.77 16.46 -5.74
N ASP A 70 -5.79 17.27 -6.13
CA ASP A 70 -5.82 18.74 -6.01
C ASP A 70 -6.15 19.22 -4.57
N ILE A 71 -5.63 18.48 -3.57
CA ILE A 71 -5.80 18.79 -2.15
C ILE A 71 -4.57 19.57 -1.68
N ALA A 72 -4.80 20.71 -1.02
CA ALA A 72 -3.78 21.42 -0.26
C ALA A 72 -3.73 20.89 1.18
N VAL A 73 -2.51 20.62 1.68
CA VAL A 73 -2.24 20.21 3.05
C VAL A 73 -1.32 21.25 3.67
N GLU A 74 -1.78 21.82 4.78
CA GLU A 74 -1.01 22.68 5.65
C GLU A 74 -0.79 21.95 6.98
N PHE A 75 0.39 22.15 7.57
CA PHE A 75 0.76 21.49 8.80
C PHE A 75 1.46 22.46 9.74
N ASP A 76 0.88 22.63 10.92
CA ASP A 76 1.45 23.42 12.01
C ASP A 76 1.83 22.45 13.13
N VAL A 77 3.14 22.33 13.39
CA VAL A 77 3.64 21.59 14.55
C VAL A 77 4.58 22.48 15.35
N PRO A 78 4.29 22.66 16.66
CA PRO A 78 5.22 23.29 17.58
C PRO A 78 6.58 22.59 17.58
N ASP A 79 7.64 23.37 17.81
CA ASP A 79 9.01 22.84 17.97
C ASP A 79 9.12 21.77 19.05
#